data_AF-A0A3R8T8H2-F1
#
_entry.id   AF-A0A3R8T8H2-F1
#
_cell.length_a   1.000
_cell.length_b   1.000
_cell.length_c   1.000
_cell.angle_alpha   90.00
_cell.angle_beta   90.00
_cell.angle_gamma   90.00
#
_symmetry.space_group_name_H-M   'P 1'
#
loop_
_entity.id
_entity.type
_entity.pdbx_description
1 polymer ?
#
loop_
_entity_poly.entity_id
_entity_poly.type
_entity_poly.pdbx_seq_one_letter_code
_entity_poly.pdbx_strand_id
1 'polypeptide(L)'
;MKKIKCDVVSKFENVLSDDNSAKALSDFFKEKLSQENTRISYAMQKLTSYRSFLLFLIVVVAPFFSYFVGVFGLYFSLFYYFLYYLYCYYMYIVISSAIGIKSSVRSTSDDYEFAIGSCNRGLVELFLFDAISTRKDADYKVSLLSGAERYLKVTFAMFIGLFASFTLSNIDFERKPKSDERGSFQVYREGGQIDLQELSNFTEALSVHRGTVYVLYCEHSPSEEKKRILFSVLGKDDISVVFTKAKTTSLCKGEVLVHF
;
A
#
# COMPACT_ATOMS: atom_id res chain seq x y z
N MET A 1 -38.81 -39.67 -24.13
CA MET A 1 -38.42 -40.64 -23.09
C MET A 1 -37.35 -41.57 -23.65
N LYS A 2 -36.07 -41.33 -23.37
CA LYS A 2 -35.05 -42.37 -23.54
C LYS A 2 -35.05 -43.19 -22.25
N LYS A 3 -35.54 -44.43 -22.32
CA LYS A 3 -35.28 -45.44 -21.29
C LYS A 3 -33.76 -45.60 -21.22
N ILE A 4 -33.13 -45.13 -20.15
CA ILE A 4 -31.86 -45.70 -19.74
C ILE A 4 -32.25 -47.08 -19.20
N LYS A 5 -32.22 -48.09 -20.08
CA LYS A 5 -32.13 -49.48 -19.63
C LYS A 5 -30.87 -49.57 -18.79
N CYS A 6 -30.91 -50.35 -17.72
CA CYS A 6 -29.74 -50.79 -16.97
C CYS A 6 -28.78 -51.68 -17.82
N ASP A 7 -28.60 -51.38 -19.11
CA ASP A 7 -27.52 -51.92 -19.93
C ASP A 7 -26.28 -51.07 -19.64
N VAL A 8 -25.71 -51.36 -18.47
CA VAL A 8 -24.54 -50.71 -17.90
C VAL A 8 -23.28 -51.24 -18.60
N VAL A 9 -22.37 -50.33 -18.93
CA VAL A 9 -21.05 -50.64 -19.49
C VAL A 9 -20.25 -51.51 -18.50
N SER A 10 -19.69 -52.59 -19.04
CA SER A 10 -18.91 -53.69 -18.44
C SER A 10 -17.73 -53.37 -17.51
N LYS A 11 -17.49 -52.11 -17.12
CA LYS A 11 -16.29 -51.71 -16.37
C LYS A 11 -16.39 -51.88 -14.84
N PHE A 12 -17.58 -52.08 -14.29
CA PHE A 12 -17.78 -52.28 -12.84
C PHE A 12 -18.66 -53.48 -12.49
N GLU A 13 -18.97 -54.37 -13.44
CA GLU A 13 -19.83 -55.54 -13.20
C GLU A 13 -19.34 -56.43 -12.06
N ASN A 14 -18.02 -56.51 -11.84
CA ASN A 14 -17.45 -57.34 -10.78
C ASN A 14 -17.44 -56.69 -9.38
N VAL A 15 -17.76 -55.40 -9.25
CA VAL A 15 -17.70 -54.65 -7.96
C VAL A 15 -19.11 -54.27 -7.45
N LEU A 16 -20.08 -54.18 -8.35
CA LEU A 16 -21.47 -53.77 -8.09
C LEU A 16 -22.45 -54.95 -8.09
N SER A 17 -22.00 -56.14 -7.71
CA SER A 17 -22.83 -57.35 -7.69
C SER A 17 -23.84 -57.39 -6.54
N ASP A 18 -23.69 -56.53 -5.53
CA ASP A 18 -24.56 -56.46 -4.36
C ASP A 18 -25.05 -55.02 -4.10
N ASP A 19 -26.33 -54.87 -3.77
CA ASP A 19 -26.98 -53.55 -3.69
C ASP A 19 -26.44 -52.74 -2.49
N ASN A 20 -25.97 -53.43 -1.45
CA ASN A 20 -25.29 -52.84 -0.30
C ASN A 20 -23.91 -52.27 -0.64
N SER A 21 -23.15 -52.91 -1.55
CA SER A 21 -21.85 -52.39 -1.98
C SER A 21 -22.02 -51.17 -2.89
N ALA A 22 -23.04 -51.17 -3.75
CA ALA A 22 -23.42 -50.02 -4.56
C ALA A 22 -23.83 -48.82 -3.69
N LYS A 23 -24.60 -49.05 -2.63
CA LYS A 23 -24.97 -48.00 -1.67
C LYS A 23 -23.76 -47.40 -0.95
N ALA A 24 -22.87 -48.25 -0.41
CA ALA A 24 -21.66 -47.79 0.27
C ALA A 24 -20.75 -46.97 -0.67
N LEU A 25 -20.63 -47.38 -1.94
CA LEU A 25 -19.85 -46.67 -2.94
C LEU A 25 -20.49 -45.33 -3.35
N SER A 26 -21.81 -45.28 -3.44
CA SER A 26 -22.57 -44.04 -3.65
C SER A 26 -22.35 -43.05 -2.51
N ASP A 27 -22.46 -43.50 -1.26
CA ASP A 27 -22.22 -42.66 -0.08
C ASP A 27 -20.79 -42.12 -0.05
N PHE A 28 -19.80 -42.93 -0.42
CA PHE A 28 -18.41 -42.50 -0.56
C PHE A 28 -18.24 -41.38 -1.60
N PHE A 29 -18.80 -41.53 -2.81
CA PHE A 29 -18.68 -40.50 -3.84
C PHE A 29 -19.47 -39.23 -3.50
N LYS A 30 -20.60 -39.37 -2.81
CA LYS A 30 -21.36 -38.24 -2.25
C LYS A 30 -20.53 -37.46 -1.23
N GLU A 31 -19.83 -38.15 -0.33
CA GLU A 31 -18.92 -37.51 0.62
C GLU A 31 -17.76 -36.80 -0.10
N LYS A 32 -17.14 -37.46 -1.10
CA LYS A 32 -16.08 -36.84 -1.91
C LYS A 32 -16.56 -35.60 -2.65
N LEU A 33 -17.75 -35.64 -3.24
CA LEU A 33 -18.36 -34.49 -3.89
C LEU A 33 -18.56 -33.33 -2.90
N SER A 34 -18.99 -33.62 -1.67
CA SER A 34 -19.12 -32.62 -0.60
C SER A 34 -17.76 -31.99 -0.22
N GLN A 35 -16.70 -32.81 -0.10
CA GLN A 35 -15.34 -32.32 0.18
C GLN A 35 -14.84 -31.37 -0.92
N GLU A 36 -15.03 -31.72 -2.20
CA GLU A 36 -14.60 -30.87 -3.32
C GLU A 36 -15.44 -29.59 -3.44
N ASN A 37 -16.75 -29.65 -3.19
CA ASN A 37 -17.59 -28.45 -3.12
C ASN A 37 -17.13 -27.49 -1.99
N THR A 38 -16.72 -28.05 -0.85
CA THR A 38 -16.15 -27.26 0.25
C THR A 38 -14.84 -26.57 -0.17
N ARG A 39 -13.94 -27.28 -0.86
CA ARG A 39 -12.69 -26.71 -1.42
C ARG A 39 -12.99 -25.56 -2.38
N ILE A 40 -13.97 -25.73 -3.27
CA ILE A 40 -14.41 -24.68 -4.21
C ILE A 40 -14.96 -23.47 -3.44
N SER A 41 -15.85 -23.69 -2.47
CA SER A 41 -16.45 -22.61 -1.69
C SER A 41 -15.40 -21.78 -0.95
N TYR A 42 -14.45 -22.45 -0.31
CA TYR A 42 -13.34 -21.79 0.38
C TYR A 42 -12.46 -20.98 -0.58
N ALA A 43 -12.11 -21.54 -1.74
CA ALA A 43 -11.33 -20.83 -2.75
C ALA A 43 -12.08 -19.59 -3.28
N MET A 44 -13.38 -19.71 -3.53
CA MET A 44 -14.23 -18.60 -3.98
C MET A 44 -14.36 -17.50 -2.92
N GLN A 45 -14.52 -17.88 -1.65
CA GLN A 45 -14.56 -16.93 -0.54
C GLN A 45 -13.25 -16.14 -0.44
N LYS A 46 -12.11 -16.83 -0.48
CA LYS A 46 -10.78 -16.18 -0.49
C LYS A 46 -10.60 -15.24 -1.68
N LEU A 47 -10.91 -15.69 -2.90
CA LEU A 47 -10.81 -14.86 -4.11
C LEU A 47 -11.67 -13.61 -3.99
N THR A 48 -12.88 -13.73 -3.45
CA THR A 48 -13.78 -12.59 -3.22
C THR A 48 -13.21 -11.61 -2.20
N SER A 49 -12.62 -12.12 -1.10
CA SER A 49 -11.91 -11.29 -0.11
C SER A 49 -10.71 -10.58 -0.73
N TYR A 50 -9.89 -11.26 -1.54
CA TYR A 50 -8.74 -10.66 -2.23
C TYR A 50 -9.16 -9.57 -3.21
N ARG A 51 -10.25 -9.79 -3.96
CA ARG A 51 -10.81 -8.76 -4.84
C ARG A 51 -11.18 -7.50 -4.07
N SER A 52 -11.87 -7.66 -2.94
CA SER A 52 -12.29 -6.54 -2.09
C SER A 52 -11.10 -5.84 -1.45
N PHE A 53 -10.10 -6.60 -1.00
CA PHE A 53 -8.87 -6.09 -0.43
C PHE A 53 -8.05 -5.27 -1.44
N LEU A 54 -7.98 -5.69 -2.71
CA LEU A 54 -7.31 -4.92 -3.77
C LEU A 54 -7.96 -3.56 -4.00
N LEU A 55 -9.30 -3.50 -3.99
CA LEU A 55 -10.02 -2.22 -4.11
C LEU A 55 -9.72 -1.30 -2.93
N PHE A 56 -9.72 -1.85 -1.72
CA PHE A 56 -9.35 -1.10 -0.51
C PHE A 56 -7.93 -0.56 -0.60
N LEU A 57 -6.97 -1.39 -1.02
CA LEU A 57 -5.56 -0.99 -1.18
C LEU A 57 -5.38 0.18 -2.16
N ILE A 58 -6.08 0.17 -3.30
CA ILE A 58 -6.04 1.29 -4.27
C ILE A 58 -6.48 2.61 -3.60
N VAL A 59 -7.55 2.58 -2.80
CA VAL A 59 -8.10 3.77 -2.14
C VAL A 59 -7.16 4.27 -1.04
N VAL A 60 -6.64 3.36 -0.21
CA VAL A 60 -5.75 3.71 0.92
C VAL A 60 -4.42 4.27 0.45
N VAL A 61 -3.98 3.91 -0.75
CA VAL A 61 -2.70 4.38 -1.28
C VAL A 61 -2.75 5.87 -1.62
N ALA A 62 -3.84 6.39 -2.19
CA ALA A 62 -3.91 7.77 -2.70
C ALA A 62 -3.40 8.89 -1.76
N PRO A 63 -3.71 8.91 -0.45
CA PRO A 63 -3.17 9.91 0.49
C PRO A 63 -1.65 9.84 0.68
N PHE A 64 -1.02 8.70 0.42
CA PHE A 64 0.43 8.52 0.57
C PHE A 64 1.23 9.06 -0.61
N PHE A 65 0.57 9.45 -1.71
CA PHE A 65 1.23 9.93 -2.92
C PHE A 65 2.08 11.17 -2.65
N SER A 66 1.53 12.15 -1.93
CA SER A 66 2.22 13.42 -1.62
C SER A 66 3.50 13.18 -0.81
N TYR A 67 3.46 12.30 0.18
CA TYR A 67 4.63 11.92 0.98
C TYR A 67 5.69 11.19 0.15
N PHE A 68 5.25 10.29 -0.74
CA PHE A 68 6.16 9.58 -1.64
C PHE A 68 6.87 10.55 -2.62
N VAL A 69 6.13 11.53 -3.15
CA VAL A 69 6.69 12.62 -3.98
C VAL A 69 7.73 13.43 -3.21
N GLY A 70 7.50 13.68 -1.91
CA GLY A 70 8.45 14.39 -1.05
C GLY A 70 9.79 13.66 -0.87
N VAL A 71 9.80 12.33 -0.91
CA VAL A 71 11.01 11.51 -0.70
C VAL A 71 11.73 11.19 -2.03
N PHE A 72 10.98 10.83 -3.08
CA PHE A 72 11.55 10.30 -4.33
C PHE A 72 11.38 11.21 -5.56
N GLY A 73 10.68 12.33 -5.42
CA GLY A 73 10.39 13.25 -6.52
C GLY A 73 9.20 12.82 -7.39
N LEU A 74 8.66 13.77 -8.14
CA LEU A 74 7.37 13.64 -8.83
C LEU A 74 7.36 12.55 -9.92
N TYR A 75 8.34 12.54 -10.82
CA TYR A 75 8.35 11.63 -11.97
C TYR A 75 8.49 10.16 -11.56
N PHE A 76 9.38 9.86 -10.61
CA PHE A 76 9.53 8.52 -10.07
C PHE A 76 8.26 8.06 -9.35
N SER A 77 7.66 8.96 -8.56
CA SER A 77 6.42 8.68 -7.84
C SER A 77 5.26 8.35 -8.76
N LEU A 78 5.09 9.11 -9.85
CA LEU A 78 4.08 8.85 -10.87
C LEU A 78 4.29 7.50 -11.55
N PHE A 79 5.53 7.19 -11.95
CA PHE A 79 5.86 5.91 -12.55
C PHE A 79 5.56 4.73 -11.60
N TYR A 80 5.95 4.86 -10.33
CA TYR A 80 5.69 3.85 -9.31
C TYR A 80 4.20 3.63 -9.08
N TYR A 81 3.42 4.71 -8.96
CA TYR A 81 1.96 4.64 -8.80
C TYR A 81 1.27 4.03 -10.02
N PHE A 82 1.73 4.36 -11.22
CA PHE A 82 1.22 3.75 -12.44
C PHE A 82 1.44 2.23 -12.43
N LEU A 83 2.65 1.78 -12.08
CA LEU A 83 2.93 0.35 -11.92
C LEU A 83 2.06 -0.30 -10.84
N TYR A 84 1.95 0.33 -9.67
CA TYR A 84 1.12 -0.15 -8.58
C TYR A 84 -0.34 -0.34 -9.01
N TYR A 85 -0.92 0.68 -9.65
CA TYR A 85 -2.28 0.64 -10.17
C TYR A 85 -2.46 -0.45 -11.22
N LEU A 86 -1.52 -0.56 -12.16
CA LEU A 86 -1.56 -1.57 -13.23
C LEU A 86 -1.52 -3.00 -12.65
N TYR A 87 -0.70 -3.23 -11.62
CA TYR A 87 -0.66 -4.50 -10.89
C TYR A 87 -1.98 -4.81 -10.18
N CYS A 88 -2.53 -3.84 -9.43
CA CYS A 88 -3.81 -4.02 -8.73
C CYS A 88 -4.96 -4.28 -9.71
N TYR A 89 -5.01 -3.54 -10.82
CA TYR A 89 -6.04 -3.68 -11.84
C TYR A 89 -5.94 -5.02 -12.60
N TYR A 90 -4.74 -5.42 -13.02
CA TYR A 90 -4.51 -6.73 -13.63
C TYR A 90 -4.99 -7.86 -12.71
N MET A 91 -4.63 -7.79 -11.42
CA MET A 91 -5.07 -8.77 -10.43
C MET A 91 -6.56 -8.78 -10.21
N TYR A 92 -7.19 -7.60 -10.19
CA TYR A 92 -8.65 -7.49 -10.11
C TYR A 92 -9.34 -8.21 -11.27
N ILE A 93 -8.83 -8.07 -12.51
CA ILE A 93 -9.36 -8.77 -13.68
C ILE A 93 -9.19 -10.29 -13.54
N VAL A 94 -7.98 -10.76 -13.20
CA VAL A 94 -7.69 -12.19 -13.05
C VAL A 94 -8.58 -12.85 -11.99
N ILE A 95 -8.79 -12.19 -10.85
CA ILE A 95 -9.66 -12.70 -9.79
C ILE A 95 -11.13 -12.64 -10.22
N SER A 96 -11.54 -11.56 -10.91
CA SER A 96 -12.93 -11.42 -11.37
C SER A 96 -13.28 -12.44 -12.46
N SER A 97 -12.35 -12.75 -13.36
CA SER A 97 -12.54 -13.80 -14.36
C SER A 97 -12.61 -15.19 -13.70
N ALA A 98 -11.75 -15.45 -12.71
CA ALA A 98 -11.79 -16.68 -11.90
C ALA A 98 -13.15 -16.90 -11.21
N ILE A 99 -13.75 -15.83 -10.69
CA ILE A 99 -15.08 -15.88 -10.06
C ILE A 99 -16.19 -16.10 -11.11
N GLY A 100 -16.03 -15.53 -12.31
CA GLY A 100 -17.03 -15.58 -13.38
C GLY A 100 -17.08 -16.89 -14.18
N ILE A 101 -16.10 -17.79 -14.03
CA ILE A 101 -16.11 -19.07 -14.72
C ILE A 101 -17.21 -19.97 -14.14
N LYS A 102 -18.18 -20.30 -15.00
CA LYS A 102 -19.26 -21.25 -14.66
C LYS A 102 -18.67 -22.61 -14.31
N SER A 103 -19.22 -23.23 -13.26
CA SER A 103 -18.88 -24.61 -12.91
C SER A 103 -19.19 -25.54 -14.08
N SER A 104 -18.43 -26.63 -14.14
CA SER A 104 -18.69 -27.77 -15.01
C SER A 104 -20.13 -28.27 -14.93
N VAL A 105 -20.56 -28.97 -15.99
CA VAL A 105 -21.88 -29.60 -16.06
C VAL A 105 -22.00 -30.60 -14.91
N ARG A 106 -23.10 -30.51 -14.16
CA ARG A 106 -23.44 -31.35 -13.01
C ARG A 106 -24.84 -31.92 -13.19
N SER A 107 -25.08 -33.01 -12.49
CA SER A 107 -26.39 -33.65 -12.40
C SER A 107 -27.37 -32.75 -11.63
N THR A 108 -28.63 -32.72 -12.04
CA THR A 108 -29.68 -31.92 -11.39
C THR A 108 -30.33 -32.67 -10.22
N SER A 109 -31.08 -31.97 -9.37
CA SER A 109 -31.88 -32.60 -8.30
C SER A 109 -32.77 -33.70 -8.84
N ASP A 110 -33.37 -33.45 -10.00
CA ASP A 110 -34.32 -34.34 -10.66
C ASP A 110 -33.62 -35.62 -11.17
N ASP A 111 -32.37 -35.50 -11.62
CA ASP A 111 -31.54 -36.66 -12.02
C ASP A 111 -31.24 -37.56 -10.81
N TYR A 112 -30.97 -36.96 -9.64
CA TYR A 112 -30.74 -37.70 -8.41
C TYR A 112 -32.02 -38.35 -7.88
N GLU A 113 -33.14 -37.62 -7.86
CA GLU A 113 -34.45 -38.16 -7.43
C GLU A 113 -34.89 -39.35 -8.30
N PHE A 114 -34.67 -39.24 -9.61
CA PHE A 114 -34.94 -40.33 -10.55
C PHE A 114 -34.03 -41.56 -10.30
N ALA A 115 -32.76 -41.35 -9.99
CA ALA A 115 -31.81 -42.43 -9.70
C ALA A 115 -32.10 -43.13 -8.35
N ILE A 116 -32.53 -42.38 -7.32
CA ILE A 116 -32.98 -42.93 -6.03
C ILE A 116 -34.19 -43.86 -6.23
N GLY A 117 -35.12 -43.49 -7.10
CA GLY A 117 -36.31 -44.28 -7.40
C GLY A 117 -36.08 -45.49 -8.31
N SER A 118 -34.89 -45.65 -8.90
CA SER A 118 -34.63 -46.67 -9.93
C SER A 118 -33.55 -47.69 -9.56
N CYS A 119 -32.33 -47.29 -9.18
CA CYS A 119 -31.24 -48.21 -8.84
C CYS A 119 -30.04 -47.51 -8.17
N ASN A 120 -29.48 -48.11 -7.10
CA ASN A 120 -28.26 -47.61 -6.45
C ASN A 120 -27.04 -47.53 -7.39
N ARG A 121 -27.01 -48.36 -8.45
CA ARG A 121 -25.96 -48.33 -9.46
C ARG A 121 -25.98 -47.04 -10.29
N GLY A 122 -27.17 -46.52 -10.60
CA GLY A 122 -27.32 -45.23 -11.28
C GLY A 122 -26.88 -44.06 -10.40
N LEU A 123 -27.11 -44.16 -9.08
CA LEU A 123 -26.60 -43.17 -8.12
C LEU A 123 -25.08 -43.12 -8.08
N VAL A 124 -24.41 -44.28 -8.08
CA VAL A 124 -22.95 -44.36 -8.13
C VAL A 124 -22.41 -43.64 -9.37
N GLU A 125 -23.01 -43.87 -10.54
CA GLU A 125 -22.55 -43.24 -11.79
C GLU A 125 -22.70 -41.72 -11.78
N LEU A 126 -23.84 -41.21 -11.30
CA LEU A 126 -24.09 -39.77 -11.17
C LEU A 126 -23.11 -39.13 -10.18
N PHE A 127 -22.95 -39.69 -8.97
CA PHE A 127 -22.02 -39.14 -7.99
C PHE A 127 -20.56 -39.25 -8.44
N LEU A 128 -20.18 -40.31 -9.12
CA LEU A 128 -18.82 -40.47 -9.67
C LEU A 128 -18.53 -39.41 -10.74
N PHE A 129 -19.45 -39.23 -11.70
CA PHE A 129 -19.32 -38.23 -12.74
C PHE A 129 -19.21 -36.83 -12.15
N ASP A 130 -20.13 -36.46 -11.26
CA ASP A 130 -20.15 -35.15 -10.60
C ASP A 130 -18.89 -34.94 -9.73
N ALA A 131 -18.38 -35.98 -9.05
CA ALA A 131 -17.17 -35.89 -8.24
C ALA A 131 -15.92 -35.64 -9.10
N ILE A 132 -15.77 -36.32 -10.24
CA ILE A 132 -14.65 -36.10 -11.16
C ILE A 132 -14.73 -34.70 -11.77
N SER A 133 -15.91 -34.31 -12.24
CA SER A 133 -16.19 -32.99 -12.83
C SER A 133 -15.87 -31.88 -11.84
N THR A 134 -16.37 -32.01 -10.60
CA THR A 134 -16.17 -31.05 -9.52
C THR A 134 -14.71 -30.99 -9.06
N ARG A 135 -13.98 -32.11 -9.02
CA ARG A 135 -12.56 -32.12 -8.69
C ARG A 135 -11.73 -31.31 -9.67
N LYS A 136 -12.03 -31.42 -10.98
CA LYS A 136 -11.36 -30.62 -12.02
C LYS A 136 -11.58 -29.12 -11.80
N ASP A 137 -12.80 -28.72 -11.47
CA ASP A 137 -13.13 -27.33 -11.12
C ASP A 137 -12.41 -26.87 -9.85
N ALA A 138 -12.34 -27.74 -8.83
CA ALA A 138 -11.66 -27.46 -7.57
C ALA A 138 -10.16 -27.23 -7.79
N ASP A 139 -9.49 -28.12 -8.51
CA ASP A 139 -8.05 -28.01 -8.80
C ASP A 139 -7.74 -26.76 -9.64
N TYR A 140 -8.60 -26.42 -10.60
CA TYR A 140 -8.48 -25.17 -11.36
C TYR A 140 -8.62 -23.92 -10.48
N LYS A 141 -9.63 -23.86 -9.60
CA LYS A 141 -9.82 -22.73 -8.68
C LYS A 141 -8.71 -22.60 -7.65
N VAL A 142 -8.17 -23.72 -7.15
CA VAL A 142 -7.02 -23.73 -6.24
C VAL A 142 -5.75 -23.25 -6.93
N SER A 143 -5.52 -23.66 -8.18
CA SER A 143 -4.45 -23.15 -9.03
C SER A 143 -4.52 -21.62 -9.15
N LEU A 144 -5.69 -21.09 -9.52
CA LEU A 144 -5.91 -19.64 -9.61
C LEU A 144 -5.69 -18.91 -8.28
N LEU A 145 -6.13 -19.50 -7.17
CA LEU A 145 -5.91 -18.97 -5.83
C LEU A 145 -4.41 -18.83 -5.52
N SER A 146 -3.63 -19.88 -5.78
CA SER A 146 -2.17 -19.84 -5.53
C SER A 146 -1.44 -18.80 -6.39
N GLY A 147 -1.88 -18.64 -7.65
CA GLY A 147 -1.44 -17.55 -8.51
C GLY A 147 -1.76 -16.19 -7.89
N ALA A 148 -3.01 -15.99 -7.45
CA ALA A 148 -3.45 -14.75 -6.85
C ALA A 148 -2.68 -14.40 -5.57
N GLU A 149 -2.43 -15.37 -4.69
CA GLU A 149 -1.64 -15.18 -3.47
C GLU A 149 -0.21 -14.72 -3.78
N ARG A 150 0.42 -15.24 -4.84
CA ARG A 150 1.78 -14.81 -5.25
C ARG A 150 1.81 -13.34 -5.64
N TYR A 151 0.87 -12.88 -6.46
CA TYR A 151 0.82 -11.47 -6.88
C TYR A 151 0.41 -10.55 -5.73
N LEU A 152 -0.52 -10.99 -4.88
CA LEU A 152 -0.97 -10.19 -3.73
C LEU A 152 0.18 -9.92 -2.75
N LYS A 153 1.13 -10.86 -2.59
CA LYS A 153 2.38 -10.62 -1.84
C LYS A 153 3.22 -9.50 -2.46
N VAL A 154 3.33 -9.44 -3.79
CA VAL A 154 4.07 -8.37 -4.48
C VAL A 154 3.38 -7.03 -4.28
N THR A 155 2.06 -6.98 -4.47
CA THR A 155 1.26 -5.76 -4.22
C THR A 155 1.39 -5.28 -2.78
N PHE A 156 1.38 -6.21 -1.82
CA PHE A 156 1.57 -5.88 -0.41
C PHE A 156 2.98 -5.36 -0.10
N ALA A 157 4.02 -5.93 -0.70
CA ALA A 157 5.38 -5.42 -0.58
C ALA A 157 5.52 -3.99 -1.13
N MET A 158 4.88 -3.71 -2.27
CA MET A 158 4.83 -2.35 -2.84
C MET A 158 4.10 -1.38 -1.90
N PHE A 159 2.97 -1.82 -1.33
CA PHE A 159 2.25 -1.04 -0.32
C PHE A 159 3.10 -0.73 0.92
N ILE A 160 3.84 -1.71 1.45
CA ILE A 160 4.76 -1.49 2.58
C ILE A 160 5.81 -0.44 2.23
N GLY A 161 6.38 -0.45 1.01
CA GLY A 161 7.33 0.57 0.57
C GLY A 161 6.73 1.98 0.56
N LEU A 162 5.49 2.11 0.09
CA LEU A 162 4.74 3.37 0.14
C LEU A 162 4.48 3.83 1.57
N PHE A 163 4.05 2.91 2.44
CA PHE A 163 3.81 3.20 3.86
C PHE A 163 5.09 3.57 4.62
N ALA A 164 6.21 2.90 4.33
CA ALA A 164 7.51 3.23 4.91
C ALA A 164 7.95 4.65 4.52
N SER A 165 7.61 5.10 3.32
CA SER A 165 7.90 6.47 2.87
C SER A 165 7.13 7.52 3.66
N PHE A 166 5.88 7.22 4.04
CA PHE A 166 5.13 8.05 4.98
C PHE A 166 5.80 8.12 6.35
N THR A 167 6.25 6.98 6.88
CA THR A 167 7.00 6.99 8.15
C THR A 167 8.30 7.78 8.01
N LEU A 168 9.08 7.61 6.94
CA LEU A 168 10.32 8.35 6.70
C LEU A 168 10.09 9.87 6.54
N SER A 169 8.97 10.27 5.94
CA SER A 169 8.62 11.69 5.79
C SER A 169 8.14 12.35 7.08
N ASN A 170 7.64 11.56 8.05
CA ASN A 170 7.11 12.03 9.34
C ASN A 170 8.01 11.66 10.52
N ILE A 171 9.05 10.87 10.32
CA ILE A 171 10.15 10.75 11.25
C ILE A 171 10.86 12.10 11.15
N ASP A 172 10.58 12.96 12.12
CA ASP A 172 11.55 13.95 12.60
C ASP A 172 12.79 13.16 13.05
N PHE A 173 13.61 12.71 12.09
CA PHE A 173 15.03 12.89 12.26
C PHE A 173 15.10 14.36 12.56
N GLU A 174 15.48 14.73 13.78
CA GLU A 174 15.89 16.07 14.13
C GLU A 174 16.42 16.67 12.84
N ARG A 175 15.58 17.50 12.19
CA ARG A 175 16.01 18.22 11.02
C ARG A 175 17.01 19.12 11.68
N LYS A 176 18.28 18.66 11.76
CA LYS A 176 19.42 19.53 11.88
C LYS A 176 19.05 20.58 10.86
N PRO A 177 18.79 21.83 11.31
CA PRO A 177 18.44 22.87 10.38
C PRO A 177 19.44 22.72 9.26
N LYS A 178 18.96 22.65 8.01
CA LYS A 178 19.86 22.63 6.85
C LYS A 178 20.95 23.60 7.22
N SER A 179 22.16 23.10 7.41
CA SER A 179 23.31 23.94 7.60
C SER A 179 23.50 24.59 6.23
N ASP A 180 22.64 25.56 5.91
CA ASP A 180 23.17 26.75 5.30
C ASP A 180 24.23 27.20 6.28
N GLU A 181 25.47 27.02 5.86
CA GLU A 181 26.72 27.29 6.57
C GLU A 181 26.88 28.79 6.91
N ARG A 182 25.79 29.52 7.08
CA ARG A 182 25.73 30.90 7.50
C ARG A 182 24.75 31.02 8.65
N GLY A 183 25.16 30.52 9.81
CA GLY A 183 24.62 30.98 11.09
C GLY A 183 24.96 32.44 11.36
N SER A 184 25.67 33.12 10.47
CA SER A 184 26.10 34.52 10.59
C SER A 184 25.65 35.32 9.36
N PHE A 185 24.87 36.37 9.60
CA PHE A 185 24.36 37.27 8.56
C PHE A 185 25.05 38.63 8.65
N GLN A 186 25.52 39.15 7.52
CA GLN A 186 26.14 40.48 7.41
C GLN A 186 25.10 41.48 6.90
N VAL A 187 24.28 42.01 7.81
CA VAL A 187 23.16 42.89 7.45
C VAL A 187 23.63 44.29 7.01
N TYR A 188 24.81 44.70 7.47
CA TYR A 188 25.47 45.94 7.07
C TYR A 188 26.85 45.66 6.50
N ARG A 189 27.10 46.14 5.28
CA ARG A 189 28.43 46.08 4.63
C ARG A 189 29.32 47.23 5.10
N GLU A 190 30.61 47.14 4.77
CA GLU A 190 31.61 48.20 4.97
C GLU A 190 31.07 49.56 4.46
N GLY A 191 31.03 50.58 5.33
CA GLY A 191 30.41 51.89 5.05
C GLY A 191 28.95 52.07 5.51
N GLY A 192 28.35 51.06 6.16
CA GLY A 192 27.05 51.19 6.83
C GLY A 192 25.84 51.21 5.88
N GLN A 193 26.02 50.71 4.66
CA GLN A 193 24.92 50.39 3.74
C GLN A 193 24.26 49.09 4.15
N ILE A 194 22.93 49.06 4.13
CA ILE A 194 22.15 47.86 4.45
C ILE A 194 22.18 46.92 3.24
N ASP A 195 22.49 45.65 3.49
CA ASP A 195 22.35 44.60 2.49
C ASP A 195 20.94 44.02 2.59
N LEU A 196 20.05 44.43 1.68
CA LEU A 196 18.65 44.00 1.69
C LEU A 196 18.50 42.48 1.45
N GLN A 197 19.45 41.87 0.73
CA GLN A 197 19.45 40.43 0.48
C GLN A 197 19.76 39.67 1.77
N GLU A 198 20.82 40.07 2.46
CA GLU A 198 21.22 39.48 3.76
C GLU A 198 20.19 39.77 4.85
N LEU A 199 19.55 40.95 4.83
CA LEU A 199 18.42 41.26 5.73
C LEU A 199 17.22 40.34 5.48
N SER A 200 16.86 40.10 4.22
CA SER A 200 15.76 39.18 3.86
C SER A 200 16.05 37.76 4.34
N ASN A 201 17.26 37.26 4.06
CA ASN A 201 17.71 35.93 4.48
C ASN A 201 17.69 35.80 6.01
N PHE A 202 18.15 36.85 6.71
CA PHE A 202 18.09 36.93 8.16
C PHE A 202 16.65 36.87 8.69
N THR A 203 15.73 37.64 8.11
CA THR A 203 14.32 37.64 8.55
C THR A 203 13.62 36.31 8.33
N GLU A 204 13.96 35.60 7.25
CA GLU A 204 13.45 34.27 6.97
C GLU A 204 13.98 33.26 7.99
N ALA A 205 15.28 33.30 8.30
CA ALA A 205 15.89 32.46 9.34
C ALA A 205 15.34 32.76 10.74
N LEU A 206 15.09 34.04 11.06
CA LEU A 206 14.50 34.47 12.33
C LEU A 206 13.06 33.93 12.49
N SER A 207 12.29 33.81 11.41
CA SER A 207 10.89 33.38 11.46
C SER A 207 10.68 31.95 12.00
N VAL A 208 11.72 31.12 11.91
CA VAL A 208 11.72 29.71 12.36
C VAL A 208 12.58 29.47 13.61
N HIS A 209 13.37 30.47 14.04
CA HIS A 209 14.23 30.36 15.20
C HIS A 209 13.47 30.65 16.51
N ARG A 210 13.64 29.79 17.52
CA ARG A 210 12.98 29.91 18.85
C ARG A 210 14.00 30.00 20.00
N GLY A 211 15.18 30.55 19.74
CA GLY A 211 16.32 30.60 20.66
C GLY A 211 16.84 32.01 20.91
N THR A 212 18.07 32.09 21.42
CA THR A 212 18.74 33.38 21.70
C THR A 212 19.49 33.86 20.46
N VAL A 213 19.19 35.07 20.01
CA VAL A 213 19.90 35.71 18.90
C VAL A 213 21.03 36.58 19.46
N TYR A 214 22.26 36.35 18.98
CA TYR A 214 23.42 37.15 19.35
C TYR A 214 23.71 38.19 18.26
N VAL A 215 23.65 39.47 18.62
CA VAL A 215 23.97 40.57 17.70
C VAL A 215 25.31 41.17 18.09
N LEU A 216 26.30 40.98 17.22
CA LEU A 216 27.63 41.60 17.33
C LEU A 216 27.66 42.89 16.52
N TYR A 217 27.90 44.01 17.20
CA TYR A 217 28.06 45.31 16.56
C TYR A 217 29.39 45.96 16.95
N CYS A 218 30.05 46.58 15.97
CA CYS A 218 31.32 47.28 16.16
C CYS A 218 31.07 48.74 16.57
N GLU A 219 32.03 49.34 17.27
CA GLU A 219 31.95 50.70 17.82
C GLU A 219 31.81 51.82 16.77
N HIS A 220 32.15 51.54 15.51
CA HIS A 220 32.04 52.45 14.36
C HIS A 220 30.99 52.01 13.32
N SER A 221 30.16 51.01 13.64
CA SER A 221 29.05 50.52 12.80
C SER A 221 27.80 51.41 13.03
N PRO A 222 26.75 51.36 12.17
CA PRO A 222 25.91 52.51 11.80
C PRO A 222 25.20 53.21 12.98
N SER A 223 24.75 54.46 12.75
CA SER A 223 24.10 55.31 13.75
C SER A 223 23.06 54.57 14.60
N GLU A 224 22.90 54.97 15.87
CA GLU A 224 21.92 54.39 16.82
C GLU A 224 20.49 54.25 16.24
N GLU A 225 20.15 55.08 15.25
CA GLU A 225 18.89 55.03 14.51
C GLU A 225 18.76 53.82 13.56
N LYS A 226 19.82 53.47 12.83
CA LYS A 226 19.87 52.27 11.96
C LYS A 226 19.85 50.99 12.78
N LYS A 227 20.43 51.03 13.98
CA LYS A 227 20.34 49.95 14.96
C LYS A 227 18.88 49.73 15.42
N ARG A 228 18.13 50.81 15.72
CA ARG A 228 16.70 50.72 16.11
C ARG A 228 15.83 50.01 15.07
N ILE A 229 16.08 50.20 13.78
CA ILE A 229 15.30 49.54 12.72
C ILE A 229 15.51 48.02 12.77
N LEU A 230 16.76 47.56 12.89
CA LEU A 230 17.07 46.13 13.08
C LEU A 230 16.44 45.59 14.39
N PHE A 231 16.49 46.39 15.46
CA PHE A 231 15.92 46.04 16.76
C PHE A 231 14.39 45.98 16.77
N SER A 232 13.71 46.76 15.93
CA SER A 232 12.24 46.70 15.79
C SER A 232 11.76 45.44 15.07
N VAL A 233 12.56 44.88 14.17
CA VAL A 233 12.27 43.61 13.46
C VAL A 233 12.50 42.40 14.38
N LEU A 234 13.45 42.52 15.30
CA LEU A 234 13.84 41.49 16.27
C LEU A 234 12.91 41.37 17.49
N GLY A 235 12.10 42.39 17.78
CA GLY A 235 11.24 42.47 18.97
C GLY A 235 9.96 41.64 18.91
N LYS A 236 10.00 40.41 18.39
CA LYS A 236 8.90 39.44 18.56
C LYS A 236 9.01 38.79 19.94
N ASP A 237 7.89 38.66 20.64
CA ASP A 237 7.78 38.31 22.07
C ASP A 237 8.47 36.98 22.49
N ASP A 238 8.82 36.11 21.54
CA ASP A 238 9.37 34.77 21.79
C ASP A 238 10.90 34.64 21.63
N ILE A 239 11.63 35.72 21.34
CA ILE A 239 13.07 35.68 21.01
C ILE A 239 13.88 36.48 22.03
N SER A 240 14.80 35.82 22.75
CA SER A 240 15.78 36.50 23.60
C SER A 240 16.93 37.05 22.75
N VAL A 241 17.23 38.34 22.86
CA VAL A 241 18.31 38.97 22.08
C VAL A 241 19.44 39.40 23.01
N VAL A 242 20.66 38.93 22.76
CA VAL A 242 21.86 39.30 23.51
C VAL A 242 22.77 40.16 22.63
N PHE A 243 23.04 41.36 23.12
CA PHE A 243 23.87 42.34 22.42
C PHE A 243 25.30 42.29 22.94
N THR A 244 26.26 42.07 22.04
CA THR A 244 27.68 42.03 22.38
C THR A 244 28.45 43.08 21.59
N LYS A 245 29.06 44.04 22.31
CA LYS A 245 29.94 45.06 21.73
C LYS A 245 31.35 44.50 21.53
N ALA A 246 31.83 44.45 20.29
CA ALA A 246 33.20 44.06 19.99
C ALA A 246 34.14 45.30 19.98
N LYS A 247 35.31 45.20 20.65
CA LYS A 247 36.28 46.30 20.84
C LYS A 247 37.44 46.33 19.83
N THR A 248 37.52 45.41 18.87
CA THR A 248 38.70 45.29 17.97
C THR A 248 38.34 45.05 16.50
N THR A 249 39.13 45.67 15.63
CA THR A 249 38.88 45.96 14.21
C THR A 249 39.29 44.86 13.22
N SER A 250 39.92 43.76 13.64
CA SER A 250 40.33 42.70 12.70
C SER A 250 39.18 41.80 12.23
N LEU A 251 38.16 41.61 13.07
CA LEU A 251 36.92 40.88 12.74
C LEU A 251 35.80 41.81 12.23
N CYS A 252 36.01 43.13 12.31
CA CYS A 252 34.97 44.14 12.33
C CYS A 252 35.29 45.24 11.30
N LYS A 253 35.17 44.94 10.01
CA LYS A 253 35.29 45.93 8.91
C LYS A 253 34.03 46.81 8.78
N GLY A 254 33.54 47.34 9.90
CA GLY A 254 32.29 48.11 9.94
C GLY A 254 31.00 47.28 9.85
N GLU A 255 31.10 45.95 9.93
CA GLU A 255 30.01 45.00 9.73
C GLU A 255 29.15 44.81 11.00
N VAL A 256 27.85 44.55 10.83
CA VAL A 256 27.00 44.00 11.89
C VAL A 256 26.78 42.53 11.58
N LEU A 257 27.21 41.67 12.51
CA LEU A 257 27.08 40.22 12.41
C LEU A 257 25.95 39.76 13.32
N VAL A 258 24.94 39.13 12.74
CA VAL A 258 23.86 38.50 13.52
C VAL A 258 24.07 36.99 13.51
N HIS A 259 24.22 36.39 14.69
CA HIS A 259 24.45 34.97 14.88
C HIS A 259 23.29 34.29 15.62
N PHE A 260 22.90 33.10 15.16
CA PHE A 260 21.90 32.24 15.79
C PHE A 260 22.54 31.15 16.65
#